data_AF-A0A5C5U798-F1
#
_entry.id   AF-A0A5C5U798-F1
#
_cell.length_a   1.000
_cell.length_b   1.000
_cell.length_c   1.000
_cell.angle_alpha   90.00
_cell.angle_beta   90.00
_cell.angle_gamma   90.00
#
_symmetry.space_group_name_H-M   'P 1'
#
loop_
_entity.id
_entity.type
_entity.pdbx_description
1 polymer ?
#
loop_
_entity_poly.entity_id
_entity_poly.type
_entity_poly.pdbx_seq_one_letter_code
_entity_poly.pdbx_strand_id
1 'polypeptide(L)'
;MKPAGLVLLLLSVLLASGCSRDDPTPPGGDFACHAGAWQLADGAVMALVPVDGGLRYRLLDGRTGRLETAGKAPGDELQAREGWRENGPIVARARFEPCPAGRMHFALASGSEGDAVRLPLPVQDATFASDGLQLRGRLVLPAGGTQDPVPLAVLVHGSERYSALESNPMQYLLPAQGVAAFVYDKRGTGGSAGEYTQDFHALAGDAVAALAEARRLHPAGFSAAGFVGASQGGWVAPLAASRSDADYVVALYGLAENALAEDREQVMNDLRAKGHGDDVLEQAREVTDATARLIASGFTSGFDELQAVRREYGDAPWFNDIEGEFSGQVLRVPGWMPQALVRRIASRQDVGTSWDYEPLPVLEQLAPRQLWVVAAEDLEAPNAETLRRIRALQAQGRPVDLAVFPDTDHGMLEFDATGGERIMLRHADGYFALVADWIRDPRVQGPYGRAQLERHDAGASGPDASGEATAPPAP
;
A
#
# COMPACT_ATOMS: atom_id res chain seq x y z
N MET A 1 -7.84 -10.04 49.11
CA MET A 1 -7.76 -8.95 48.11
C MET A 1 -6.55 -9.25 47.23
N LYS A 2 -6.78 -9.80 46.03
CA LYS A 2 -5.75 -10.21 45.06
C LYS A 2 -6.02 -9.47 43.73
N PRO A 3 -4.98 -9.18 42.93
CA PRO A 3 -4.93 -7.98 42.11
C PRO A 3 -5.67 -8.15 40.78
N ALA A 4 -6.75 -7.40 40.60
CA ALA A 4 -7.45 -7.24 39.31
C ALA A 4 -6.67 -6.32 38.33
N GLY A 5 -5.54 -5.74 38.75
CA GLY A 5 -4.80 -4.73 37.98
C GLY A 5 -3.82 -5.27 36.94
N LEU A 6 -3.39 -6.54 37.01
CA LEU A 6 -2.37 -7.08 36.09
C LEU A 6 -2.97 -7.61 34.78
N VAL A 7 -4.25 -8.01 34.78
CA VAL A 7 -4.92 -8.57 33.60
C VAL A 7 -5.34 -7.47 32.61
N LEU A 8 -5.62 -6.25 33.08
CA LEU A 8 -5.97 -5.14 32.19
C LEU A 8 -4.77 -4.60 31.40
N LEU A 9 -3.55 -4.66 31.94
CA LEU A 9 -2.36 -4.08 31.32
C LEU A 9 -1.80 -4.92 30.15
N LEU A 10 -2.02 -6.24 30.16
CA LEU A 10 -1.59 -7.16 29.11
C LEU A 10 -2.49 -7.09 27.86
N LEU A 11 -3.78 -6.76 28.02
CA LEU A 11 -4.71 -6.67 26.89
C LEU A 11 -4.56 -5.40 26.04
N SER A 12 -4.01 -4.32 26.60
CA SER A 12 -3.71 -3.09 25.84
C SER A 12 -2.51 -3.22 24.91
N VAL A 13 -1.63 -4.20 25.12
CA VAL A 13 -0.41 -4.42 24.31
C VAL A 13 -0.63 -5.46 23.21
N LEU A 14 -1.66 -6.30 23.31
CA LEU A 14 -1.84 -7.48 22.46
C LEU A 14 -2.64 -7.25 21.16
N LEU A 15 -3.07 -6.02 20.87
CA LEU A 15 -3.94 -5.68 19.70
C LEU A 15 -3.38 -4.51 18.88
N ALA A 16 -2.08 -4.27 18.95
CA ALA A 16 -1.35 -3.23 18.19
C ALA A 16 -0.35 -3.84 17.19
N SER A 17 -0.47 -5.13 16.87
CA SER A 17 0.52 -5.83 16.06
C SER A 17 -0.08 -6.22 14.72
N GLY A 18 0.00 -5.25 13.81
CA GLY A 18 -0.49 -5.28 12.43
C GLY A 18 -0.59 -3.83 11.96
N CYS A 19 0.47 -3.30 11.36
CA CYS A 19 0.56 -1.93 10.82
C CYS A 19 0.42 -0.72 11.78
N SER A 20 0.43 -0.90 13.10
CA SER A 20 0.52 0.21 14.07
C SER A 20 1.97 0.65 14.28
N ARG A 21 2.54 1.37 13.31
CA ARG A 21 3.58 2.35 13.66
C ARG A 21 2.84 3.63 14.09
N ASP A 22 3.22 4.16 15.25
CA ASP A 22 2.79 5.50 15.69
C ASP A 22 3.04 6.53 14.57
N ASP A 23 2.37 7.69 14.63
CA ASP A 23 2.71 8.80 13.74
C ASP A 23 4.24 8.95 13.70
N PRO A 24 4.86 8.89 12.50
CA PRO A 24 6.29 9.09 12.42
C PRO A 24 6.55 10.45 13.05
N THR A 25 7.26 10.47 14.17
CA THR A 25 7.51 11.70 14.90
C THR A 25 8.36 12.53 13.96
N PRO A 26 7.84 13.65 13.40
CA PRO A 26 8.59 14.38 12.41
C PRO A 26 9.93 14.76 13.03
N PRO A 27 11.06 14.57 12.34
CA PRO A 27 12.32 15.07 12.85
C PRO A 27 12.11 16.56 13.14
N GLY A 28 12.55 17.02 14.31
CA GLY A 28 12.26 18.37 14.81
C GLY A 28 12.37 19.44 13.71
N GLY A 29 11.50 20.45 13.77
CA GLY A 29 11.05 21.27 12.62
C GLY A 29 12.11 21.79 11.64
N ASP A 30 13.38 21.88 12.04
CA ASP A 30 14.47 22.25 11.15
C ASP A 30 14.77 21.22 10.04
N PHE A 31 14.53 19.91 10.25
CA PHE A 31 14.77 18.89 9.22
C PHE A 31 13.53 18.59 8.36
N ALA A 32 12.32 18.73 8.92
CA ALA A 32 11.08 18.45 8.20
C ALA A 32 10.91 19.31 6.94
N CYS A 33 11.45 20.55 6.94
CA CYS A 33 11.45 21.44 5.77
C CYS A 33 12.16 20.84 4.55
N HIS A 34 13.03 19.85 4.72
CA HIS A 34 13.80 19.23 3.64
C HIS A 34 12.99 18.20 2.84
N ALA A 35 11.78 17.86 3.29
CA ALA A 35 10.85 17.00 2.55
C ALA A 35 10.57 17.55 1.14
N GLY A 36 10.62 16.71 0.12
CA GLY A 36 10.38 17.12 -1.26
C GLY A 36 11.09 16.26 -2.30
N ALA A 37 10.94 16.64 -3.57
CA ALA A 37 11.72 16.08 -4.67
C ALA A 37 13.04 16.83 -4.85
N TRP A 38 14.11 16.10 -5.11
CA TRP A 38 15.47 16.61 -5.28
C TRP A 38 16.09 16.01 -6.53
N GLN A 39 16.83 16.85 -7.27
CA GLN A 39 17.67 16.43 -8.38
C GLN A 39 19.12 16.39 -7.93
N LEU A 40 19.76 15.23 -8.10
CA LEU A 40 21.17 15.00 -7.79
C LEU A 40 22.07 15.56 -8.91
N ALA A 41 23.38 15.64 -8.63
CA ALA A 41 24.38 16.18 -9.55
C ALA A 41 24.48 15.43 -10.89
N ASP A 42 24.14 14.14 -10.91
CA ASP A 42 24.09 13.31 -12.13
C ASP A 42 22.74 13.37 -12.86
N GLY A 43 21.80 14.19 -12.36
CA GLY A 43 20.45 14.34 -12.90
C GLY A 43 19.43 13.34 -12.34
N ALA A 44 19.84 12.37 -11.51
CA ALA A 44 18.92 11.44 -10.87
C ALA A 44 17.95 12.18 -9.94
N VAL A 45 16.74 11.66 -9.81
CA VAL A 45 15.70 12.23 -8.94
C VAL A 45 15.52 11.34 -7.71
N MET A 46 15.38 11.98 -6.55
CA MET A 46 14.93 11.33 -5.33
C MET A 46 13.78 12.09 -4.67
N ALA A 47 12.93 11.36 -3.97
CA ALA A 47 12.04 11.93 -2.96
C ALA A 47 12.68 11.80 -1.57
N LEU A 48 12.51 12.83 -0.75
CA LEU A 48 12.92 12.84 0.65
C LEU A 48 11.67 13.07 1.50
N VAL A 49 11.42 12.19 2.48
CA VAL A 49 10.26 12.29 3.38
C VAL A 49 10.66 12.05 4.83
N PRO A 50 10.03 12.73 5.80
CA PRO A 50 10.10 12.42 7.22
C PRO A 50 9.79 10.95 7.53
N VAL A 51 10.57 10.38 8.45
CA VAL A 51 10.34 9.08 9.08
C VAL A 51 10.83 9.13 10.53
N ASP A 52 10.46 8.15 11.35
CA ASP A 52 11.01 8.03 12.70
C ASP A 52 12.54 7.99 12.70
N GLY A 53 13.13 8.93 13.43
CA GLY A 53 14.58 9.06 13.59
C GLY A 53 15.30 9.76 12.43
N GLY A 54 14.59 10.30 11.44
CA GLY A 54 15.23 11.15 10.41
C GLY A 54 14.46 11.35 9.12
N LEU A 55 15.18 11.36 7.99
CA LEU A 55 14.64 11.57 6.65
C LEU A 55 14.98 10.37 5.76
N ARG A 56 13.98 9.77 5.11
CA ARG A 56 14.21 8.64 4.19
C ARG A 56 14.25 9.15 2.75
N TYR A 57 15.38 8.97 2.09
CA TYR A 57 15.50 9.23 0.65
C TYR A 57 15.03 8.01 -0.14
N ARG A 58 14.42 8.22 -1.30
CA ARG A 58 14.04 7.17 -2.26
C ARG A 58 14.38 7.66 -3.66
N LEU A 59 15.31 6.99 -4.32
CA LEU A 59 15.67 7.22 -5.72
C LEU A 59 14.66 6.51 -6.64
N LEU A 60 14.53 7.00 -7.88
CA LEU A 60 13.66 6.37 -8.89
C LEU A 60 14.07 4.93 -9.24
N ASP A 61 15.34 4.57 -9.09
CA ASP A 61 15.86 3.20 -9.26
C ASP A 61 15.65 2.29 -8.03
N GLY A 62 14.93 2.81 -7.03
CA GLY A 62 14.53 2.11 -5.82
C GLY A 62 15.51 2.20 -4.65
N ARG A 63 16.76 2.63 -4.86
CA ARG A 63 17.75 2.80 -3.77
C ARG A 63 17.21 3.75 -2.69
N THR A 64 17.39 3.36 -1.44
CA THR A 64 16.81 4.08 -0.29
C THR A 64 17.65 3.87 0.97
N GLY A 65 17.49 4.79 1.92
CA GLY A 65 18.05 4.71 3.26
C GLY A 65 17.51 5.82 4.16
N ARG A 66 17.61 5.64 5.48
CA ARG A 66 17.25 6.65 6.48
C ARG A 66 18.48 7.48 6.83
N LEU A 67 18.46 8.77 6.48
CA LEU A 67 19.41 9.77 6.97
C LEU A 67 19.08 10.09 8.43
N GLU A 68 19.93 9.61 9.34
CA GLU A 68 19.69 9.71 10.79
C GLU A 68 19.93 11.14 11.31
N THR A 69 18.96 11.68 12.07
CA THR A 69 19.02 13.04 12.63
C THR A 69 19.30 13.05 14.14
N ALA A 70 19.37 11.89 14.79
CA ALA A 70 19.57 11.79 16.23
C ALA A 70 20.91 12.45 16.66
N GLY A 71 20.82 13.46 17.53
CA GLY A 71 21.99 14.21 18.01
C GLY A 71 22.65 15.10 16.95
N LYS A 72 21.95 15.42 15.84
CA LYS A 72 22.45 16.28 14.76
C LYS A 72 21.76 17.64 14.75
N ALA A 73 22.52 18.68 14.39
CA ALA A 73 22.00 20.00 14.09
C ALA A 73 21.88 20.21 12.57
N PRO A 74 21.07 21.18 12.10
CA PRO A 74 21.06 21.59 10.71
C PRO A 74 22.47 21.97 10.23
N GLY A 75 22.89 21.43 9.08
CA GLY A 75 24.24 21.60 8.53
C GLY A 75 25.25 20.55 8.97
N ASP A 76 24.94 19.69 9.95
CA ASP A 76 25.71 18.48 10.20
C ASP A 76 25.59 17.48 9.05
N GLU A 77 26.60 16.63 8.91
CA GLU A 77 26.50 15.49 8.01
C GLU A 77 25.60 14.42 8.61
N LEU A 78 24.56 14.07 7.86
CA LEU A 78 23.70 12.93 8.10
C LEU A 78 24.23 11.73 7.32
N GLN A 79 24.03 10.54 7.86
CA GLN A 79 24.48 9.28 7.26
C GLN A 79 23.29 8.33 7.16
N ALA A 80 23.28 7.50 6.12
CA ALA A 80 22.28 6.47 5.93
C ALA A 80 22.93 5.12 5.61
N ARG A 81 22.35 4.07 6.19
CA ARG A 81 22.58 2.68 5.80
C ARG A 81 21.63 2.29 4.68
N GLU A 82 21.92 1.17 4.04
CA GLU A 82 21.07 0.61 2.99
C GLU A 82 19.70 0.21 3.55
N GLY A 83 18.64 0.65 2.89
CA GLY A 83 17.28 0.20 3.14
C GLY A 83 16.81 0.46 4.56
N TRP A 84 16.48 -0.63 5.25
CA TRP A 84 16.04 -0.67 6.64
C TRP A 84 17.06 -1.37 7.55
N ARG A 85 18.31 -1.54 7.10
CA ARG A 85 19.35 -2.12 7.94
C ARG A 85 19.70 -1.19 9.10
N GLU A 86 19.67 -1.72 10.32
CA GLU A 86 20.17 -1.01 11.52
C GLU A 86 21.72 -1.07 11.62
N ASN A 87 22.34 -2.08 11.01
CA ASN A 87 23.79 -2.29 11.00
C ASN A 87 24.31 -2.48 9.56
N GLY A 88 25.58 -2.15 9.30
CA GLY A 88 26.21 -2.33 7.98
C GLY A 88 27.01 -1.12 7.51
N PRO A 89 27.44 -1.07 6.24
CA PRO A 89 28.14 0.10 5.71
C PRO A 89 27.21 1.31 5.59
N ILE A 90 27.78 2.51 5.68
CA ILE A 90 27.10 3.75 5.28
C ILE A 90 27.09 3.81 3.77
N VAL A 91 25.91 3.93 3.17
CA VAL A 91 25.72 3.96 1.71
C VAL A 91 25.36 5.34 1.18
N ALA A 92 24.91 6.25 2.03
CA ALA A 92 24.69 7.63 1.65
C ALA A 92 25.09 8.62 2.76
N ARG A 93 25.49 9.82 2.34
CA ARG A 93 25.76 10.97 3.22
C ARG A 93 25.06 12.20 2.66
N ALA A 94 24.54 13.05 3.55
CA ALA A 94 23.89 14.29 3.17
C ALA A 94 24.32 15.42 4.11
N ARG A 95 24.58 16.61 3.57
CA ARG A 95 24.76 17.84 4.34
C ARG A 95 23.86 18.93 3.77
N PHE A 96 22.84 19.30 4.53
CA PHE A 96 21.86 20.29 4.10
C PHE A 96 22.37 21.71 4.31
N GLU A 97 22.17 22.57 3.30
CA GLU A 97 22.15 24.02 3.53
C GLU A 97 20.85 24.40 4.26
N PRO A 98 20.72 25.62 4.82
CA PRO A 98 19.47 26.09 5.40
C PRO A 98 18.28 25.93 4.44
N CYS A 99 17.10 25.56 4.97
CA CYS A 99 15.90 25.22 4.17
C CYS A 99 15.63 26.14 2.95
N PRO A 100 15.70 27.49 3.07
CA PRO A 100 15.39 28.39 1.95
C PRO A 100 16.36 28.28 0.77
N ALA A 101 17.57 27.76 0.98
CA ALA A 101 18.54 27.57 -0.08
C ALA A 101 18.10 26.47 -1.06
N GLY A 102 17.36 25.47 -0.59
CA GLY A 102 16.94 24.34 -1.43
C GLY A 102 18.12 23.55 -2.01
N ARG A 103 19.24 23.50 -1.30
CA ARG A 103 20.49 22.85 -1.70
C ARG A 103 21.01 21.93 -0.61
N MET A 104 21.70 20.87 -1.02
CA MET A 104 22.47 20.01 -0.13
C MET A 104 23.64 19.40 -0.88
N HIS A 105 24.69 19.01 -0.18
CA HIS A 105 25.68 18.06 -0.72
C HIS A 105 25.19 16.64 -0.43
N PHE A 106 25.16 15.78 -1.45
CA PHE A 106 24.72 14.40 -1.31
C PHE A 106 25.72 13.46 -1.99
N ALA A 107 26.06 12.37 -1.30
CA ALA A 107 27.01 11.38 -1.78
C ALA A 107 26.44 9.97 -1.60
N LEU A 108 26.45 9.19 -2.69
CA LEU A 108 26.16 7.76 -2.67
C LEU A 108 27.47 6.97 -2.73
N ALA A 109 27.66 6.00 -1.84
CA ALA A 109 28.87 5.18 -1.81
C ALA A 109 29.10 4.41 -3.13
N SER A 110 28.03 4.07 -3.84
CA SER A 110 28.05 3.36 -5.13
C SER A 110 27.60 4.22 -6.30
N GLY A 111 27.75 5.55 -6.24
CA GLY A 111 27.19 6.43 -7.27
C GLY A 111 27.73 7.84 -7.28
N SER A 112 26.86 8.77 -7.63
CA SER A 112 27.17 10.19 -7.74
C SER A 112 27.46 10.83 -6.38
N GLU A 113 28.39 11.77 -6.38
CA GLU A 113 28.61 12.72 -5.31
C GLU A 113 28.53 14.14 -5.88
N GLY A 114 27.84 15.04 -5.17
CA GLY A 114 27.82 16.46 -5.51
C GLY A 114 26.63 17.21 -4.94
N ASP A 115 26.45 18.43 -5.45
CA ASP A 115 25.31 19.29 -5.13
C ASP A 115 24.01 18.67 -5.64
N ALA A 116 23.01 18.60 -4.77
CA ALA A 116 21.63 18.31 -5.12
C ALA A 116 20.78 19.56 -4.89
N VAL A 117 19.82 19.77 -5.78
CA VAL A 117 18.90 20.93 -5.76
C VAL A 117 17.47 20.45 -5.63
N ARG A 118 16.68 21.17 -4.83
CA ARG A 118 15.26 20.87 -4.69
C ARG A 118 14.54 21.20 -5.99
N LEU A 119 13.72 20.28 -6.47
CA LEU A 119 12.86 20.51 -7.62
C LEU A 119 11.72 21.48 -7.23
N PRO A 120 11.48 22.56 -8.01
CA PRO A 120 10.46 23.55 -7.71
C PRO A 120 9.08 23.05 -8.17
N LEU A 121 8.57 22.00 -7.54
CA LEU A 121 7.23 21.46 -7.80
C LEU A 121 6.17 22.46 -7.28
N PRO A 122 5.23 22.95 -8.12
CA PRO A 122 4.13 23.78 -7.63
C PRO A 122 3.22 22.97 -6.69
N VAL A 123 2.98 23.53 -5.50
CA VAL A 123 2.19 22.89 -4.44
C VAL A 123 0.99 23.76 -4.10
N GLN A 124 -0.19 23.14 -4.01
CA GLN A 124 -1.43 23.77 -3.56
C GLN A 124 -2.04 22.93 -2.44
N ASP A 125 -1.90 23.38 -1.20
CA ASP A 125 -2.59 22.78 -0.05
C ASP A 125 -4.08 23.14 -0.09
N ALA A 126 -4.92 22.21 0.36
CA ALA A 126 -6.37 22.37 0.38
C ALA A 126 -7.02 21.65 1.57
N THR A 127 -8.25 22.07 1.86
CA THR A 127 -9.18 21.33 2.70
C THR A 127 -10.44 21.10 1.90
N PHE A 128 -10.97 19.88 1.93
CA PHE A 128 -12.15 19.49 1.15
C PHE A 128 -13.14 18.71 2.01
N ALA A 129 -14.42 18.77 1.61
CA ALA A 129 -15.49 18.10 2.32
C ALA A 129 -15.66 16.66 1.82
N SER A 130 -15.86 15.71 2.73
CA SER A 130 -16.27 14.34 2.44
C SER A 130 -17.18 13.84 3.56
N ASP A 131 -18.42 13.48 3.21
CA ASP A 131 -19.42 12.97 4.17
C ASP A 131 -19.57 13.82 5.45
N GLY A 132 -19.58 15.15 5.30
CA GLY A 132 -19.66 16.11 6.40
C GLY A 132 -18.36 16.31 7.20
N LEU A 133 -17.28 15.60 6.88
CA LEU A 133 -15.94 15.80 7.44
C LEU A 133 -15.13 16.75 6.56
N GLN A 134 -14.19 17.46 7.18
CA GLN A 134 -13.18 18.26 6.49
C GLN A 134 -11.86 17.49 6.47
N LEU A 135 -11.40 17.13 5.28
CA LEU A 135 -10.15 16.41 5.04
C LEU A 135 -9.09 17.35 4.47
N ARG A 136 -7.83 17.06 4.77
CA ARG A 136 -6.68 17.84 4.28
C ARG A 136 -6.07 17.15 3.08
N GLY A 137 -5.82 17.92 2.02
CA GLY A 137 -5.22 17.45 0.80
C GLY A 137 -4.19 18.42 0.25
N ARG A 138 -3.44 17.97 -0.74
CA ARG A 138 -2.45 18.76 -1.46
C ARG A 138 -2.36 18.28 -2.88
N LEU A 139 -2.47 19.23 -3.82
CA LEU A 139 -2.13 19.01 -5.22
C LEU A 139 -0.66 19.39 -5.44
N VAL A 140 0.12 18.46 -5.98
CA VAL A 140 1.52 18.66 -6.39
C VAL A 140 1.60 18.49 -7.91
N LEU A 141 2.06 19.54 -8.59
CA LEU A 141 2.20 19.56 -10.05
C LEU A 141 3.66 19.32 -10.47
N PRO A 142 3.90 18.82 -11.70
CA PRO A 142 5.25 18.74 -12.26
C PRO A 142 5.95 20.11 -12.32
N ALA A 143 7.28 20.10 -12.20
CA ALA A 143 8.09 21.31 -12.27
C ALA A 143 7.99 21.99 -13.65
N GLY A 144 8.13 23.31 -13.67
CA GLY A 144 8.23 24.10 -14.91
C GLY A 144 6.91 24.52 -15.55
N GLY A 145 5.77 24.00 -15.09
CA GLY A 145 4.46 24.26 -15.70
C GLY A 145 4.37 23.63 -17.09
N THR A 146 3.50 22.65 -17.28
CA THR A 146 3.35 22.01 -18.59
C THR A 146 2.49 22.88 -19.51
N GLN A 147 2.86 22.96 -20.80
CA GLN A 147 1.99 23.59 -21.80
C GLN A 147 0.78 22.71 -22.14
N ASP A 148 0.91 21.40 -21.91
CA ASP A 148 -0.13 20.40 -22.10
C ASP A 148 -0.70 19.92 -20.76
N PRO A 149 -1.98 19.52 -20.69
CA PRO A 149 -2.54 18.87 -19.52
C PRO A 149 -1.75 17.60 -19.16
N VAL A 150 -1.38 17.48 -17.88
CA VAL A 150 -0.70 16.29 -17.32
C VAL A 150 -1.73 15.33 -16.74
N PRO A 151 -1.42 14.02 -16.63
CA PRO A 151 -2.31 13.10 -15.92
C PRO A 151 -2.24 13.34 -14.41
N LEU A 152 -3.31 12.99 -13.70
CA LEU A 152 -3.46 13.12 -12.25
C LEU A 152 -3.60 11.75 -11.57
N ALA A 153 -2.73 11.48 -10.60
CA ALA A 153 -2.86 10.40 -9.65
C ALA A 153 -3.42 10.89 -8.31
N VAL A 154 -4.61 10.44 -7.93
CA VAL A 154 -5.11 10.56 -6.56
C VAL A 154 -4.56 9.40 -5.75
N LEU A 155 -3.74 9.69 -4.73
CA LEU A 155 -3.06 8.68 -3.93
C LEU A 155 -3.99 8.17 -2.83
N VAL A 156 -4.42 6.91 -2.96
CA VAL A 156 -5.28 6.23 -2.00
C VAL A 156 -4.40 5.41 -1.06
N HIS A 157 -4.31 5.89 0.18
CA HIS A 157 -3.50 5.32 1.26
C HIS A 157 -3.91 3.89 1.64
N GLY A 158 -2.94 3.13 2.19
CA GLY A 158 -3.13 1.80 2.74
C GLY A 158 -3.73 1.84 4.14
N SER A 159 -3.42 0.87 5.00
CA SER A 159 -3.96 0.74 6.36
C SER A 159 -3.30 1.69 7.37
N GLU A 160 -2.39 2.57 6.95
CA GLU A 160 -1.58 3.39 7.85
C GLU A 160 -2.42 4.41 8.63
N ARG A 161 -2.00 4.70 9.86
CA ARG A 161 -2.68 5.63 10.79
C ARG A 161 -2.07 7.02 10.86
N TYR A 162 -1.13 7.32 9.95
CA TYR A 162 -0.38 8.56 9.96
C TYR A 162 -0.67 9.47 8.77
N SER A 163 -0.15 10.70 8.83
CA SER A 163 -0.32 11.68 7.76
C SER A 163 0.37 11.23 6.46
N ALA A 164 -0.42 11.08 5.39
CA ALA A 164 0.11 10.81 4.06
C ALA A 164 0.75 12.06 3.45
N LEU A 165 0.29 13.26 3.83
CA LEU A 165 0.88 14.53 3.40
C LEU A 165 2.35 14.64 3.81
N GLU A 166 2.71 14.09 4.97
CA GLU A 166 4.10 14.11 5.46
C GLU A 166 4.93 12.94 4.92
N SER A 167 4.35 11.74 4.86
CA SER A 167 5.13 10.50 4.72
C SER A 167 5.13 9.88 3.32
N ASN A 168 4.13 10.17 2.48
CA ASN A 168 3.96 9.47 1.20
C ASN A 168 4.94 10.00 0.14
N PRO A 169 5.93 9.21 -0.32
CA PRO A 169 6.93 9.67 -1.28
C PRO A 169 6.38 9.83 -2.71
N MET A 170 5.27 9.16 -3.05
CA MET A 170 4.69 9.21 -4.40
C MET A 170 4.18 10.60 -4.75
N GLN A 171 3.86 11.45 -3.77
CA GLN A 171 3.50 12.84 -3.98
C GLN A 171 4.64 13.67 -4.60
N TYR A 172 5.88 13.17 -4.52
CA TYR A 172 7.08 13.81 -5.08
C TYR A 172 7.65 13.04 -6.27
N LEU A 173 7.64 11.70 -6.23
CA LEU A 173 8.17 10.86 -7.30
C LEU A 173 7.32 10.92 -8.58
N LEU A 174 5.99 11.02 -8.47
CA LEU A 174 5.11 11.11 -9.64
C LEU A 174 5.25 12.47 -10.36
N PRO A 175 5.18 13.63 -9.66
CA PRO A 175 5.34 14.93 -10.34
C PRO A 175 6.71 15.13 -10.96
N ALA A 176 7.76 14.58 -10.35
CA ALA A 176 9.10 14.62 -10.94
C ALA A 176 9.23 13.78 -12.23
N GLN A 177 8.28 12.88 -12.48
CA GLN A 177 8.16 12.08 -13.72
C GLN A 177 7.05 12.61 -14.66
N GLY A 178 6.44 13.76 -14.36
CA GLY A 178 5.43 14.39 -15.22
C GLY A 178 3.99 13.98 -14.94
N VAL A 179 3.71 13.37 -13.78
CA VAL A 179 2.36 13.00 -13.34
C VAL A 179 1.96 13.85 -12.14
N ALA A 180 0.89 14.64 -12.22
CA ALA A 180 0.37 15.37 -11.06
C ALA A 180 -0.09 14.40 -9.98
N ALA A 181 0.08 14.77 -8.71
CA ALA A 181 -0.36 13.95 -7.58
C ALA A 181 -1.29 14.76 -6.67
N PHE A 182 -2.42 14.17 -6.31
CA PHE A 182 -3.23 14.64 -5.18
C PHE A 182 -3.08 13.66 -4.03
N VAL A 183 -2.43 14.11 -2.97
CA VAL A 183 -2.23 13.37 -1.72
C VAL A 183 -3.15 13.96 -0.66
N TYR A 184 -3.72 13.14 0.22
CA TYR A 184 -4.58 13.60 1.29
C TYR A 184 -4.41 12.75 2.54
N ASP A 185 -4.64 13.36 3.69
CA ASP A 185 -4.70 12.65 4.96
C ASP A 185 -6.03 11.88 5.03
N LYS A 186 -5.96 10.60 5.38
CA LYS A 186 -7.14 9.76 5.64
C LYS A 186 -7.98 10.41 6.74
N ARG A 187 -9.31 10.23 6.72
CA ARG A 187 -10.17 10.59 7.85
C ARG A 187 -9.58 10.07 9.17
N GLY A 188 -9.51 10.94 10.17
CA GLY A 188 -8.90 10.65 11.47
C GLY A 188 -7.38 10.45 11.50
N THR A 189 -6.64 10.79 10.44
CA THR A 189 -5.16 10.83 10.46
C THR A 189 -4.63 12.22 10.11
N GLY A 190 -3.39 12.51 10.51
CA GLY A 190 -2.74 13.78 10.23
C GLY A 190 -3.58 14.97 10.72
N GLY A 191 -3.95 15.87 9.82
CA GLY A 191 -4.88 16.96 10.16
C GLY A 191 -6.29 16.80 9.61
N SER A 192 -6.66 15.66 9.03
CA SER A 192 -8.03 15.38 8.59
C SER A 192 -8.95 15.11 9.77
N ALA A 193 -10.18 15.62 9.70
CA ALA A 193 -11.20 15.41 10.74
C ALA A 193 -11.74 13.96 10.75
N GLY A 194 -12.55 13.66 11.75
CA GLY A 194 -13.20 12.36 11.93
C GLY A 194 -12.39 11.37 12.76
N GLU A 195 -12.86 10.13 12.81
CA GLU A 195 -12.16 9.02 13.45
C GLU A 195 -11.53 8.12 12.38
N TYR A 196 -10.39 7.52 12.71
CA TYR A 196 -9.73 6.57 11.81
C TYR A 196 -10.64 5.37 11.53
N THR A 197 -10.70 4.96 10.28
CA THR A 197 -11.45 3.77 9.87
C THR A 197 -10.76 3.03 8.72
N GLN A 198 -11.11 1.76 8.59
CA GLN A 198 -10.82 0.91 7.44
C GLN A 198 -12.11 0.50 6.69
N ASP A 199 -13.19 1.27 6.84
CA ASP A 199 -14.41 1.09 6.05
C ASP A 199 -14.12 1.46 4.59
N PHE A 200 -14.06 0.46 3.71
CA PHE A 200 -13.68 0.65 2.31
C PHE A 200 -14.68 1.53 1.56
N HIS A 201 -15.96 1.54 1.95
CA HIS A 201 -16.97 2.39 1.32
C HIS A 201 -16.83 3.85 1.72
N ALA A 202 -16.56 4.12 2.99
CA ALA A 202 -16.29 5.47 3.47
C ALA A 202 -15.00 6.03 2.85
N LEU A 203 -13.93 5.23 2.83
CA LEU A 203 -12.65 5.60 2.22
C LEU A 203 -12.76 5.79 0.70
N ALA A 204 -13.60 5.02 0.01
CA ALA A 204 -13.87 5.23 -1.41
C ALA A 204 -14.59 6.57 -1.64
N GLY A 205 -15.49 6.96 -0.73
CA GLY A 205 -16.11 8.29 -0.73
C GLY A 205 -15.08 9.42 -0.61
N ASP A 206 -14.11 9.26 0.29
CA ASP A 206 -13.01 10.23 0.47
C ASP A 206 -12.17 10.36 -0.80
N ALA A 207 -11.82 9.25 -1.44
CA ALA A 207 -11.07 9.24 -2.69
C ALA A 207 -11.84 9.96 -3.82
N VAL A 208 -13.15 9.72 -3.94
CA VAL A 208 -13.99 10.44 -4.93
C VAL A 208 -14.02 11.94 -4.65
N ALA A 209 -14.14 12.36 -3.39
CA ALA A 209 -14.09 13.78 -3.01
C ALA A 209 -12.71 14.40 -3.27
N ALA A 210 -11.62 13.66 -3.03
CA ALA A 210 -10.26 14.07 -3.32
C ALA A 210 -10.04 14.30 -4.82
N LEU A 211 -10.56 13.41 -5.69
CA LEU A 211 -10.53 13.59 -7.14
C LEU A 211 -11.27 14.87 -7.58
N ALA A 212 -12.46 15.12 -7.03
CA ALA A 212 -13.22 16.32 -7.31
C ALA A 212 -12.49 17.59 -6.89
N GLU A 213 -11.85 17.58 -5.71
CA GLU A 213 -11.07 18.71 -5.20
C GLU A 213 -9.83 18.97 -6.06
N ALA A 214 -9.10 17.94 -6.46
CA ALA A 214 -7.94 18.08 -7.34
C ALA A 214 -8.29 18.79 -8.65
N ARG A 215 -9.43 18.41 -9.26
CA ARG A 215 -9.96 19.07 -10.47
C ARG A 215 -10.40 20.52 -10.21
N ARG A 216 -10.96 20.81 -9.04
CA ARG A 216 -11.32 22.18 -8.64
C ARG A 216 -10.10 23.09 -8.50
N LEU A 217 -9.00 22.58 -7.95
CA LEU A 217 -7.73 23.30 -7.79
C LEU A 217 -6.99 23.52 -9.12
N HIS A 218 -7.31 22.73 -10.14
CA HIS A 218 -6.69 22.82 -11.47
C HIS A 218 -7.75 22.90 -12.59
N PRO A 219 -8.43 24.06 -12.74
CA PRO A 219 -9.54 24.22 -13.69
C PRO A 219 -9.12 24.11 -15.17
N ALA A 220 -7.82 24.14 -15.47
CA ALA A 220 -7.30 23.88 -16.81
C ALA A 220 -7.50 22.41 -17.25
N GLY A 221 -7.79 21.51 -16.30
CA GLY A 221 -8.03 20.09 -16.54
C GLY A 221 -6.76 19.25 -16.52
N PHE A 222 -6.96 17.93 -16.46
CA PHE A 222 -5.90 16.92 -16.55
C PHE A 222 -6.12 16.11 -17.83
N SER A 223 -5.06 15.54 -18.41
CA SER A 223 -5.19 14.69 -19.62
C SER A 223 -5.85 13.34 -19.33
N ALA A 224 -5.67 12.84 -18.11
CA ALA A 224 -6.38 11.73 -17.50
C ALA A 224 -6.34 11.89 -15.98
N ALA A 225 -7.29 11.35 -15.24
CA ALA A 225 -7.28 11.37 -13.79
C ALA A 225 -7.76 10.03 -13.22
N GLY A 226 -6.98 9.44 -12.32
CA GLY A 226 -7.27 8.13 -11.76
C GLY A 226 -6.74 7.94 -10.34
N PHE A 227 -7.01 6.77 -9.79
CA PHE A 227 -6.61 6.41 -8.43
C PHE A 227 -5.37 5.52 -8.43
N VAL A 228 -4.47 5.77 -7.49
CA VAL A 228 -3.31 4.90 -7.23
C VAL A 228 -3.42 4.43 -5.79
N GLY A 229 -3.86 3.19 -5.60
CA GLY A 229 -4.14 2.59 -4.30
C GLY A 229 -3.06 1.59 -3.89
N ALA A 230 -2.50 1.75 -2.70
CA ALA A 230 -1.48 0.87 -2.14
C ALA A 230 -2.03 -0.01 -1.01
N SER A 231 -1.69 -1.30 -0.98
CA SER A 231 -2.14 -2.25 0.06
C SER A 231 -3.68 -2.23 0.19
N GLN A 232 -4.25 -1.84 1.35
CA GLN A 232 -5.69 -1.58 1.53
C GLN A 232 -6.29 -0.66 0.44
N GLY A 233 -5.52 0.31 -0.04
CA GLY A 233 -5.90 1.17 -1.15
C GLY A 233 -6.22 0.40 -2.44
N GLY A 234 -5.72 -0.83 -2.60
CA GLY A 234 -6.05 -1.73 -3.70
C GLY A 234 -7.50 -2.22 -3.72
N TRP A 235 -8.21 -2.21 -2.58
CA TRP A 235 -9.68 -2.41 -2.55
C TRP A 235 -10.43 -1.11 -2.76
N VAL A 236 -9.94 -0.04 -2.13
CA VAL A 236 -10.60 1.27 -2.09
C VAL A 236 -10.57 1.97 -3.45
N ALA A 237 -9.44 1.91 -4.18
CA ALA A 237 -9.27 2.60 -5.45
C ALA A 237 -10.21 2.07 -6.56
N PRO A 238 -10.34 0.74 -6.80
CA PRO A 238 -11.35 0.21 -7.71
C PRO A 238 -12.78 0.58 -7.31
N LEU A 239 -13.08 0.54 -6.01
CA LEU A 239 -14.39 0.91 -5.50
C LEU A 239 -14.69 2.40 -5.72
N ALA A 240 -13.73 3.28 -5.50
CA ALA A 240 -13.84 4.71 -5.78
C ALA A 240 -14.05 4.97 -7.28
N ALA A 241 -13.28 4.30 -8.15
CA ALA A 241 -13.43 4.39 -9.60
C ALA A 241 -14.79 3.91 -10.10
N SER A 242 -15.40 2.90 -9.47
CA SER A 242 -16.76 2.47 -9.80
C SER A 242 -17.84 3.50 -9.47
N ARG A 243 -17.50 4.54 -8.69
CA ARG A 243 -18.39 5.59 -8.18
C ARG A 243 -18.04 6.98 -8.72
N SER A 244 -17.12 7.06 -9.67
CA SER A 244 -16.68 8.32 -10.28
C SER A 244 -16.46 8.16 -11.79
N ASP A 245 -16.02 9.24 -12.41
CA ASP A 245 -15.55 9.34 -13.79
C ASP A 245 -14.02 9.29 -13.86
N ALA A 246 -13.38 8.44 -13.04
CA ALA A 246 -11.95 8.19 -13.12
C ALA A 246 -11.60 7.46 -14.43
N ASP A 247 -10.48 7.83 -15.05
CA ASP A 247 -10.02 7.24 -16.31
C ASP A 247 -9.28 5.90 -16.10
N TYR A 248 -8.66 5.73 -14.93
CA TYR A 248 -7.87 4.55 -14.61
C TYR A 248 -7.79 4.25 -13.10
N VAL A 249 -7.33 3.03 -12.79
CA VAL A 249 -6.92 2.59 -11.46
C VAL A 249 -5.57 1.89 -11.52
N VAL A 250 -4.69 2.20 -10.57
CA VAL A 250 -3.48 1.44 -10.30
C VAL A 250 -3.59 0.83 -8.91
N ALA A 251 -3.56 -0.49 -8.82
CA ALA A 251 -3.50 -1.24 -7.57
C ALA A 251 -2.07 -1.71 -7.32
N LEU A 252 -1.47 -1.25 -6.23
CA LEU A 252 -0.09 -1.53 -5.83
C LEU A 252 -0.11 -2.48 -4.64
N TYR A 253 0.40 -3.71 -4.82
CA TYR A 253 0.45 -4.77 -3.80
C TYR A 253 -0.87 -4.89 -3.02
N GLY A 254 -1.99 -4.77 -3.75
CA GLY A 254 -3.34 -4.95 -3.24
C GLY A 254 -3.89 -6.31 -3.66
N LEU A 255 -5.03 -6.68 -3.08
CA LEU A 255 -5.65 -7.99 -3.28
C LEU A 255 -6.95 -7.92 -4.09
N ALA A 256 -7.18 -8.95 -4.89
CA ALA A 256 -8.47 -9.21 -5.54
C ALA A 256 -9.33 -10.22 -4.77
N GLU A 257 -8.96 -10.49 -3.51
CA GLU A 257 -9.72 -11.26 -2.52
C GLU A 257 -10.18 -10.36 -1.37
N ASN A 258 -11.09 -10.83 -0.52
CA ASN A 258 -11.51 -10.08 0.67
C ASN A 258 -10.46 -10.17 1.81
N ALA A 259 -10.60 -9.32 2.83
CA ALA A 259 -9.66 -9.24 3.95
C ALA A 259 -9.68 -10.49 4.87
N LEU A 260 -10.77 -11.26 4.87
CA LEU A 260 -10.82 -12.54 5.59
C LEU A 260 -9.99 -13.63 4.89
N ALA A 261 -9.96 -13.63 3.57
CA ALA A 261 -9.13 -14.53 2.78
C ALA A 261 -7.65 -14.16 2.89
N GLU A 262 -7.32 -12.88 2.99
CA GLU A 262 -5.96 -12.41 3.29
C GLU A 262 -5.41 -13.04 4.58
N ASP A 263 -6.12 -12.89 5.71
CA ASP A 263 -5.73 -13.51 7.00
C ASP A 263 -5.51 -15.02 6.85
N ARG A 264 -6.45 -15.70 6.19
CA ARG A 264 -6.36 -17.15 5.97
C ARG A 264 -5.10 -17.53 5.22
N GLU A 265 -4.83 -16.88 4.09
CA GLU A 265 -3.67 -17.22 3.25
C GLU A 265 -2.34 -16.83 3.91
N GLN A 266 -2.31 -15.78 4.74
CA GLN A 266 -1.14 -15.47 5.57
C GLN A 266 -0.88 -16.63 6.54
N VAL A 267 -1.90 -17.09 7.27
CA VAL A 267 -1.77 -18.24 8.19
C VAL A 267 -1.31 -19.49 7.43
N MET A 268 -1.86 -19.76 6.24
CA MET A 268 -1.45 -20.92 5.45
C MET A 268 0.03 -20.82 5.03
N ASN A 269 0.49 -19.64 4.62
CA ASN A 269 1.88 -19.42 4.22
C ASN A 269 2.84 -19.53 5.40
N ASP A 270 2.50 -18.96 6.55
CA ASP A 270 3.29 -19.06 7.78
C ASP A 270 3.46 -20.52 8.23
N LEU A 271 2.38 -21.30 8.20
CA LEU A 271 2.42 -22.71 8.57
C LEU A 271 3.27 -23.52 7.59
N ARG A 272 3.15 -23.27 6.28
CA ARG A 272 4.03 -23.88 5.26
C ARG A 272 5.50 -23.52 5.49
N ALA A 273 5.80 -22.26 5.78
CA ALA A 273 7.16 -21.80 6.04
C ALA A 273 7.78 -22.47 7.27
N LYS A 274 6.96 -22.82 8.27
CA LYS A 274 7.35 -23.62 9.44
C LYS A 274 7.46 -25.12 9.17
N GLY A 275 7.15 -25.58 7.96
CA GLY A 275 7.28 -26.97 7.53
C GLY A 275 6.06 -27.85 7.81
N HIS A 276 4.90 -27.27 8.10
CA HIS A 276 3.66 -28.01 8.29
C HIS A 276 3.10 -28.54 6.97
N GLY A 277 2.52 -29.75 6.99
CA GLY A 277 1.96 -30.45 5.84
C GLY A 277 0.49 -30.12 5.56
N ASP A 278 -0.04 -30.63 4.44
CA ASP A 278 -1.40 -30.34 3.97
C ASP A 278 -2.49 -30.75 4.98
N ASP A 279 -2.26 -31.76 5.81
CA ASP A 279 -3.15 -32.20 6.89
C ASP A 279 -3.32 -31.14 7.97
N VAL A 280 -2.22 -30.49 8.36
CA VAL A 280 -2.24 -29.36 9.29
C VAL A 280 -2.91 -28.14 8.65
N LEU A 281 -2.64 -27.88 7.37
CA LEU A 281 -3.25 -26.75 6.67
C LEU A 281 -4.77 -26.91 6.54
N GLU A 282 -5.27 -28.13 6.35
CA GLU A 282 -6.72 -28.41 6.36
C GLU A 282 -7.34 -28.08 7.72
N GLN A 283 -6.73 -28.52 8.82
CA GLN A 283 -7.20 -28.19 10.17
C GLN A 283 -7.12 -26.69 10.47
N ALA A 284 -6.04 -26.03 10.04
CA ALA A 284 -5.87 -24.59 10.23
C ALA A 284 -6.90 -23.76 9.42
N ARG A 285 -7.41 -24.27 8.30
CA ARG A 285 -8.54 -23.64 7.58
C ARG A 285 -9.80 -23.63 8.43
N GLU A 286 -10.10 -24.71 9.13
CA GLU A 286 -11.26 -24.72 10.06
C GLU A 286 -11.09 -23.69 11.18
N VAL A 287 -9.87 -23.53 11.70
CA VAL A 287 -9.56 -22.53 12.72
C VAL A 287 -9.77 -21.11 12.18
N THR A 288 -9.21 -20.81 10.99
CA THR A 288 -9.32 -19.48 10.36
C THR A 288 -10.76 -19.16 9.93
N ASP A 289 -11.56 -20.14 9.51
CA ASP A 289 -13.00 -19.95 9.24
C ASP A 289 -13.77 -19.58 10.52
N ALA A 290 -13.42 -20.21 11.65
CA ALA A 290 -14.05 -19.91 12.95
C ALA A 290 -13.66 -18.51 13.46
N THR A 291 -12.39 -18.11 13.35
CA THR A 291 -11.94 -16.76 13.71
C THR A 291 -12.52 -15.71 12.78
N ALA A 292 -12.57 -15.97 11.46
CA ALA A 292 -13.16 -15.08 10.46
C ALA A 292 -14.64 -14.81 10.75
N ARG A 293 -15.43 -15.84 11.07
CA ARG A 293 -16.84 -15.68 11.43
C ARG A 293 -17.03 -14.77 12.65
N LEU A 294 -16.16 -14.91 13.65
CA LEU A 294 -16.20 -14.06 14.85
C LEU A 294 -15.92 -12.60 14.49
N ILE A 295 -14.87 -12.34 13.71
CA ILE A 295 -14.45 -11.01 13.28
C ILE A 295 -15.49 -10.34 12.38
N ALA A 296 -15.92 -11.02 11.31
CA ALA A 296 -16.93 -10.54 10.37
C ALA A 296 -18.23 -10.13 11.08
N SER A 297 -18.63 -10.88 12.12
CA SER A 297 -19.82 -10.57 12.89
C SER A 297 -19.66 -9.39 13.88
N GLY A 298 -18.48 -8.79 14.00
CA GLY A 298 -18.19 -7.78 15.03
C GLY A 298 -18.33 -8.35 16.44
N PHE A 299 -17.88 -9.60 16.65
CA PHE A 299 -17.98 -10.32 17.93
C PHE A 299 -19.42 -10.47 18.43
N THR A 300 -20.39 -10.61 17.50
CA THR A 300 -21.80 -10.86 17.84
C THR A 300 -22.23 -12.31 17.69
N SER A 301 -21.49 -13.10 16.90
CA SER A 301 -21.66 -14.54 16.71
C SER A 301 -20.30 -15.22 16.47
N GLY A 302 -20.23 -16.54 16.24
CA GLY A 302 -18.96 -17.22 15.95
C GLY A 302 -18.19 -17.76 17.17
N PHE A 303 -18.64 -17.44 18.40
CA PHE A 303 -17.95 -17.91 19.61
C PHE A 303 -18.02 -19.43 19.80
N ASP A 304 -19.12 -20.08 19.41
CA ASP A 304 -19.28 -21.53 19.59
C ASP A 304 -18.36 -22.30 18.64
N GLU A 305 -18.21 -21.84 17.40
CA GLU A 305 -17.27 -22.37 16.41
C GLU A 305 -15.82 -22.18 16.88
N LEU A 306 -15.49 -20.99 17.39
CA LEU A 306 -14.16 -20.73 17.97
C LEU A 306 -13.85 -21.68 19.15
N GLN A 307 -14.84 -21.97 19.99
CA GLN A 307 -14.66 -22.93 21.10
C GLN A 307 -14.60 -24.38 20.63
N ALA A 308 -15.25 -24.72 19.50
CA ALA A 308 -15.15 -26.04 18.90
C ALA A 308 -13.72 -26.30 18.43
N VAL A 309 -13.15 -25.41 17.60
CA VAL A 309 -11.80 -25.57 17.07
C VAL A 309 -10.72 -25.52 18.16
N ARG A 310 -10.92 -24.76 19.24
CA ARG A 310 -10.03 -24.78 20.41
C ARG A 310 -10.04 -26.11 21.15
N ARG A 311 -11.21 -26.74 21.29
CA ARG A 311 -11.32 -28.06 21.94
C ARG A 311 -10.71 -29.16 21.07
N GLU A 312 -10.82 -29.02 19.75
CA GLU A 312 -10.33 -30.01 18.81
C GLU A 312 -8.81 -29.92 18.60
N TYR A 313 -8.30 -28.69 18.41
CA TYR A 313 -6.93 -28.47 17.96
C TYR A 313 -6.05 -27.73 18.98
N GLY A 314 -6.58 -27.22 20.09
CA GLY A 314 -5.85 -26.32 20.99
C GLY A 314 -4.58 -26.91 21.64
N ASP A 315 -4.47 -28.23 21.73
CA ASP A 315 -3.29 -28.94 22.23
C ASP A 315 -2.32 -29.38 21.10
N ALA A 316 -2.68 -29.14 19.83
CA ALA A 316 -1.85 -29.50 18.70
C ALA A 316 -0.61 -28.58 18.62
N PRO A 317 0.60 -29.10 18.32
CA PRO A 317 1.82 -28.30 18.28
C PRO A 317 1.73 -27.09 17.35
N TRP A 318 1.07 -27.26 16.20
CA TRP A 318 0.91 -26.23 15.17
C TRP A 318 -0.10 -25.13 15.55
N PHE A 319 -0.95 -25.33 16.55
CA PHE A 319 -2.01 -24.37 16.88
C PHE A 319 -1.46 -23.03 17.37
N ASN A 320 -0.34 -23.08 18.10
CA ASN A 320 0.36 -21.88 18.57
C ASN A 320 1.20 -21.21 17.47
N ASP A 321 1.30 -21.83 16.29
CA ASP A 321 1.99 -21.26 15.16
C ASP A 321 1.12 -20.32 14.31
N ILE A 322 -0.19 -20.26 14.58
CA ILE A 322 -1.14 -19.39 13.89
C ILE A 322 -0.94 -17.94 14.34
N GLU A 323 -0.59 -17.08 13.37
CA GLU A 323 -0.45 -15.63 13.54
C GLU A 323 -1.51 -14.90 12.71
N GLY A 324 -1.32 -14.80 11.38
CA GLY A 324 -2.23 -14.08 10.49
C GLY A 324 -2.42 -12.60 10.85
N GLU A 325 -3.37 -11.96 10.17
CA GLU A 325 -3.74 -10.55 10.40
C GLU A 325 -4.50 -10.41 11.73
N PHE A 326 -5.39 -11.35 12.03
CA PHE A 326 -6.19 -11.37 13.27
C PHE A 326 -6.31 -12.75 13.91
N SER A 327 -6.15 -13.85 13.18
CA SER A 327 -6.47 -15.19 13.67
C SER A 327 -5.71 -15.55 14.96
N GLY A 328 -4.40 -15.36 14.99
CA GLY A 328 -3.56 -15.60 16.16
C GLY A 328 -3.91 -14.68 17.34
N GLN A 329 -4.29 -13.43 17.08
CA GLN A 329 -4.76 -12.51 18.13
C GLN A 329 -6.06 -13.01 18.76
N VAL A 330 -7.02 -13.45 17.94
CA VAL A 330 -8.28 -14.04 18.41
C VAL A 330 -8.02 -15.31 19.23
N LEU A 331 -7.08 -16.15 18.80
CA LEU A 331 -6.72 -17.39 19.50
C LEU A 331 -6.07 -17.14 20.87
N ARG A 332 -5.30 -16.05 21.02
CA ARG A 332 -4.68 -15.65 22.30
C ARG A 332 -5.67 -15.19 23.36
N VAL A 333 -6.89 -14.78 22.97
CA VAL A 333 -7.94 -14.43 23.94
C VAL A 333 -8.28 -15.69 24.77
N PRO A 334 -8.25 -15.66 26.10
CA PRO A 334 -8.54 -16.86 26.89
C PRO A 334 -9.99 -17.33 26.71
N GLY A 335 -10.19 -18.63 26.44
CA GLY A 335 -11.52 -19.19 26.15
C GLY A 335 -12.51 -19.15 27.33
N TRP A 336 -12.03 -18.95 28.56
CA TRP A 336 -12.87 -18.78 29.75
C TRP A 336 -13.41 -17.35 29.92
N MET A 337 -12.95 -16.40 29.11
CA MET A 337 -13.35 -15.00 29.22
C MET A 337 -14.83 -14.83 28.82
N PRO A 338 -15.64 -14.08 29.61
CA PRO A 338 -17.03 -13.83 29.24
C PRO A 338 -17.16 -13.15 27.87
N GLN A 339 -18.00 -13.69 26.98
CA GLN A 339 -18.20 -13.16 25.62
C GLN A 339 -18.55 -11.66 25.61
N ALA A 340 -19.37 -11.21 26.56
CA ALA A 340 -19.73 -9.80 26.71
C ALA A 340 -18.53 -8.89 27.01
N LEU A 341 -17.52 -9.41 27.73
CA LEU A 341 -16.27 -8.69 27.98
C LEU A 341 -15.40 -8.66 26.73
N VAL A 342 -15.25 -9.78 26.03
CA VAL A 342 -14.50 -9.86 24.76
C VAL A 342 -15.09 -8.88 23.75
N ARG A 343 -16.40 -8.92 23.53
CA ARG A 343 -17.10 -8.00 22.63
C ARG A 343 -16.88 -6.54 22.99
N ARG A 344 -16.93 -6.19 24.28
CA ARG A 344 -16.71 -4.80 24.74
C ARG A 344 -15.27 -4.31 24.51
N ILE A 345 -14.30 -5.20 24.57
CA ILE A 345 -12.89 -4.86 24.32
C ILE A 345 -12.69 -4.72 22.82
N ALA A 346 -13.11 -5.72 22.05
CA ALA A 346 -13.00 -5.73 20.61
C ALA A 346 -13.71 -4.54 19.95
N SER A 347 -14.91 -4.18 20.39
CA SER A 347 -15.65 -3.04 19.83
C SER A 347 -14.97 -1.67 20.03
N ARG A 348 -13.92 -1.59 20.87
CA ARG A 348 -13.13 -0.37 21.05
C ARG A 348 -11.89 -0.33 20.15
N GLN A 349 -11.52 -1.46 19.57
CA GLN A 349 -10.37 -1.63 18.69
C GLN A 349 -10.81 -1.84 17.25
N ASP A 350 -12.05 -2.24 17.05
CA ASP A 350 -12.69 -2.26 15.75
C ASP A 350 -12.62 -0.88 15.10
N VAL A 351 -12.04 -0.86 13.92
CA VAL A 351 -11.87 0.33 13.09
C VAL A 351 -12.79 0.31 11.89
N GLY A 352 -13.81 -0.54 11.90
CA GLY A 352 -14.81 -0.64 10.84
C GLY A 352 -14.26 -1.25 9.56
N THR A 353 -13.26 -2.12 9.65
CA THR A 353 -12.71 -2.82 8.49
C THR A 353 -13.84 -3.56 7.77
N SER A 354 -13.95 -3.36 6.46
CA SER A 354 -14.97 -4.02 5.64
C SER A 354 -14.58 -5.48 5.36
N TRP A 355 -14.57 -6.32 6.39
CA TRP A 355 -14.14 -7.72 6.34
C TRP A 355 -14.83 -8.54 5.25
N ASP A 356 -16.15 -8.35 5.10
CA ASP A 356 -16.99 -9.05 4.12
C ASP A 356 -17.08 -8.34 2.76
N TYR A 357 -16.23 -7.34 2.50
CA TYR A 357 -16.21 -6.67 1.20
C TYR A 357 -15.73 -7.63 0.11
N GLU A 358 -16.57 -7.85 -0.90
CA GLU A 358 -16.24 -8.67 -2.07
C GLU A 358 -15.71 -7.80 -3.22
N PRO A 359 -14.41 -7.87 -3.57
CA PRO A 359 -13.84 -7.03 -4.62
C PRO A 359 -14.22 -7.48 -6.04
N LEU A 360 -14.40 -8.78 -6.26
CA LEU A 360 -14.55 -9.32 -7.62
C LEU A 360 -15.76 -8.73 -8.39
N PRO A 361 -16.97 -8.58 -7.79
CA PRO A 361 -18.08 -7.92 -8.47
C PRO A 361 -17.78 -6.49 -8.96
N VAL A 362 -16.95 -5.76 -8.21
CA VAL A 362 -16.52 -4.40 -8.61
C VAL A 362 -15.53 -4.49 -9.77
N LEU A 363 -14.52 -5.36 -9.67
CA LEU A 363 -13.49 -5.53 -10.70
C LEU A 363 -14.06 -6.03 -12.03
N GLU A 364 -15.03 -6.94 -11.99
CA GLU A 364 -15.75 -7.46 -13.16
C GLU A 364 -16.58 -6.39 -13.88
N GLN A 365 -16.94 -5.30 -13.21
CA GLN A 365 -17.77 -4.23 -13.80
C GLN A 365 -16.97 -2.97 -14.11
N LEU A 366 -15.73 -2.86 -13.62
CA LEU A 366 -14.91 -1.65 -13.74
C LEU A 366 -14.51 -1.34 -15.19
N ALA A 367 -15.09 -0.29 -15.75
CA ALA A 367 -14.79 0.20 -17.10
C ALA A 367 -13.41 0.90 -17.24
N PRO A 368 -12.94 1.68 -16.23
CA PRO A 368 -11.61 2.28 -16.25
C PRO A 368 -10.49 1.25 -16.48
N ARG A 369 -9.42 1.69 -17.15
CA ARG A 369 -8.22 0.85 -17.34
C ARG A 369 -7.57 0.55 -15.99
N GLN A 370 -7.00 -0.64 -15.87
CA GLN A 370 -6.38 -1.07 -14.61
C GLN A 370 -4.93 -1.48 -14.84
N LEU A 371 -4.06 -1.11 -13.89
CA LEU A 371 -2.75 -1.71 -13.70
C LEU A 371 -2.69 -2.34 -12.31
N TRP A 372 -2.39 -3.63 -12.26
CA TRP A 372 -2.09 -4.34 -11.02
C TRP A 372 -0.60 -4.56 -10.93
N VAL A 373 0.04 -4.07 -9.86
CA VAL A 373 1.47 -4.23 -9.61
C VAL A 373 1.64 -5.08 -8.36
N VAL A 374 2.21 -6.26 -8.49
CA VAL A 374 2.21 -7.31 -7.45
C VAL A 374 3.63 -7.64 -7.01
N ALA A 375 3.83 -7.79 -5.70
CA ALA A 375 5.07 -8.29 -5.10
C ALA A 375 5.01 -9.79 -5.12
N ALA A 376 5.95 -10.47 -5.80
CA ALA A 376 5.86 -11.92 -6.00
C ALA A 376 5.88 -12.70 -4.67
N GLU A 377 6.59 -12.20 -3.66
CA GLU A 377 6.81 -12.89 -2.38
C GLU A 377 6.22 -12.12 -1.20
N ASP A 378 5.15 -11.36 -1.43
CA ASP A 378 4.46 -10.56 -0.41
C ASP A 378 3.93 -11.45 0.74
N LEU A 379 4.47 -11.25 1.95
CA LEU A 379 4.02 -11.95 3.15
C LEU A 379 2.80 -11.31 3.80
N GLU A 380 2.57 -10.02 3.58
CA GLU A 380 1.43 -9.29 4.13
C GLU A 380 0.20 -9.43 3.23
N ALA A 381 0.38 -9.52 1.92
CA ALA A 381 -0.71 -9.67 0.94
C ALA A 381 -0.48 -10.89 0.02
N PRO A 382 -0.75 -12.13 0.49
CA PRO A 382 -0.63 -13.35 -0.32
C PRO A 382 -1.34 -13.24 -1.67
N ASN A 383 -0.56 -13.30 -2.75
CA ASN A 383 -1.03 -12.83 -4.06
C ASN A 383 -1.55 -13.92 -5.01
N ALA A 384 -1.44 -15.21 -4.67
CA ALA A 384 -1.64 -16.30 -5.63
C ALA A 384 -3.04 -16.26 -6.27
N GLU A 385 -4.07 -16.09 -5.44
CA GLU A 385 -5.45 -16.01 -5.89
C GLU A 385 -5.77 -14.64 -6.52
N THR A 386 -5.12 -13.56 -6.07
CA THR A 386 -5.16 -12.26 -6.74
C THR A 386 -4.66 -12.39 -8.19
N LEU A 387 -3.50 -13.00 -8.42
CA LEU A 387 -2.96 -13.26 -9.75
C LEU A 387 -3.91 -14.13 -10.58
N ARG A 388 -4.53 -15.15 -9.99
CA ARG A 388 -5.52 -15.99 -10.68
C ARG A 388 -6.74 -15.17 -11.13
N ARG A 389 -7.32 -14.35 -10.25
CA ARG A 389 -8.49 -13.52 -10.54
C ARG A 389 -8.17 -12.43 -11.58
N ILE A 390 -7.04 -11.75 -11.46
CA ILE A 390 -6.61 -10.73 -12.42
C ILE A 390 -6.36 -11.32 -13.80
N ARG A 391 -5.67 -12.46 -13.90
CA ARG A 391 -5.48 -13.17 -15.18
C ARG A 391 -6.81 -13.65 -15.77
N ALA A 392 -7.77 -14.07 -14.93
CA ALA A 392 -9.10 -14.44 -15.40
C ALA A 392 -9.85 -13.23 -15.99
N LEU A 393 -9.80 -12.06 -15.35
CA LEU A 393 -10.38 -10.82 -15.89
C LEU A 393 -9.70 -10.42 -17.21
N GLN A 394 -8.38 -10.52 -17.28
CA GLN A 394 -7.63 -10.24 -18.52
C GLN A 394 -8.05 -11.21 -19.64
N ALA A 395 -8.20 -12.50 -19.36
CA ALA A 395 -8.66 -13.50 -20.32
C ALA A 395 -10.12 -13.28 -20.80
N GLN A 396 -10.94 -12.60 -20.00
CA GLN A 396 -12.29 -12.15 -20.37
C GLN A 396 -12.28 -10.86 -21.21
N GLY A 397 -11.11 -10.32 -21.57
CA GLY A 397 -10.98 -9.09 -22.35
C GLY A 397 -11.18 -7.82 -21.54
N ARG A 398 -11.11 -7.88 -20.20
CA ARG A 398 -11.13 -6.68 -19.35
C ARG A 398 -9.83 -5.89 -19.55
N PRO A 399 -9.86 -4.54 -19.50
CA PRO A 399 -8.68 -3.70 -19.73
C PRO A 399 -7.77 -3.66 -18.51
N VAL A 400 -7.15 -4.79 -18.19
CA VAL A 400 -6.31 -5.00 -17.01
C VAL A 400 -4.90 -5.41 -17.44
N ASP A 401 -3.93 -4.54 -17.17
CA ASP A 401 -2.51 -4.85 -17.23
C ASP A 401 -2.03 -5.36 -15.87
N LEU A 402 -1.06 -6.26 -15.89
CA LEU A 402 -0.45 -6.86 -14.70
C LEU A 402 1.07 -6.76 -14.81
N ALA A 403 1.71 -6.38 -13.71
CA ALA A 403 3.14 -6.39 -13.53
C ALA A 403 3.49 -7.12 -12.22
N VAL A 404 4.36 -8.12 -12.30
CA VAL A 404 4.83 -8.88 -11.13
C VAL A 404 6.31 -8.62 -10.93
N PHE A 405 6.69 -8.09 -9.77
CA PHE A 405 8.08 -7.89 -9.40
C PHE A 405 8.60 -9.10 -8.62
N PRO A 406 9.63 -9.81 -9.13
CA PRO A 406 10.23 -10.95 -8.43
C PRO A 406 11.13 -10.49 -7.28
N ASP A 407 11.31 -11.36 -6.28
CA ASP A 407 12.13 -11.14 -5.08
C ASP A 407 11.77 -9.87 -4.32
N THR A 408 10.48 -9.54 -4.27
CA THR A 408 9.95 -8.40 -3.52
C THR A 408 8.89 -8.83 -2.52
N ASP A 409 8.96 -8.22 -1.35
CA ASP A 409 7.95 -8.27 -0.29
C ASP A 409 6.97 -7.08 -0.40
N HIS A 410 6.08 -6.96 0.57
CA HIS A 410 5.10 -5.89 0.68
C HIS A 410 5.72 -4.50 0.44
N GLY A 411 5.03 -3.66 -0.35
CA GLY A 411 5.55 -2.35 -0.75
C GLY A 411 6.52 -2.35 -1.93
N MET A 412 6.61 -3.46 -2.68
CA MET A 412 7.59 -3.68 -3.79
C MET A 412 9.04 -3.62 -3.30
N LEU A 413 9.30 -4.11 -2.09
CA LEU A 413 10.61 -4.01 -1.46
C LEU A 413 11.43 -5.28 -1.69
N GLU A 414 12.60 -5.13 -2.32
CA GLU A 414 13.60 -6.20 -2.35
C GLU A 414 14.17 -6.41 -0.95
N PHE A 415 14.50 -7.66 -0.60
CA PHE A 415 14.91 -8.03 0.74
C PHE A 415 16.11 -8.99 0.77
N ASP A 416 16.80 -9.01 1.91
CA ASP A 416 17.79 -10.02 2.27
C ASP A 416 17.18 -10.99 3.30
N ALA A 417 17.16 -12.28 2.98
CA ALA A 417 16.63 -13.34 3.84
C ALA A 417 17.72 -14.25 4.44
N THR A 418 19.01 -13.93 4.26
CA THR A 418 20.12 -14.81 4.69
C THR A 418 20.20 -15.03 6.20
N GLY A 419 19.65 -14.11 7.00
CA GLY A 419 19.63 -14.16 8.46
C GLY A 419 18.39 -14.81 9.08
N GLY A 420 17.50 -15.39 8.27
CA GLY A 420 16.21 -15.94 8.72
C GLY A 420 15.08 -14.92 8.68
N GLU A 421 15.26 -13.74 9.26
CA GLU A 421 14.32 -12.61 9.09
C GLU A 421 14.64 -11.80 7.84
N ARG A 422 13.60 -11.37 7.12
CA ARG A 422 13.76 -10.51 5.94
C ARG A 422 14.14 -9.09 6.35
N ILE A 423 15.19 -8.56 5.75
CA ILE A 423 15.57 -7.15 5.89
C ILE A 423 15.34 -6.43 4.57
N MET A 424 14.45 -5.44 4.57
CA MET A 424 14.13 -4.64 3.37
C MET A 424 15.30 -3.75 2.96
N LEU A 425 15.62 -3.73 1.67
CA LEU A 425 16.83 -3.09 1.13
C LEU A 425 16.51 -1.88 0.26
N ARG A 426 15.59 -2.03 -0.69
CA ARG A 426 15.30 -1.05 -1.74
C ARG A 426 13.94 -1.35 -2.34
N HIS A 427 13.33 -0.36 -3.00
CA HIS A 427 12.21 -0.69 -3.88
C HIS A 427 12.77 -1.37 -5.13
N ALA A 428 11.97 -2.19 -5.80
CA ALA A 428 12.39 -2.85 -7.02
C ALA A 428 12.76 -1.82 -8.10
N ASP A 429 13.82 -2.12 -8.85
CA ASP A 429 14.21 -1.27 -9.99
C ASP A 429 13.07 -1.20 -11.00
N GLY A 430 12.82 -0.03 -11.57
CA GLY A 430 11.76 0.19 -12.54
C GLY A 430 10.34 0.27 -11.97
N TYR A 431 10.12 0.01 -10.68
CA TYR A 431 8.79 0.12 -10.05
C TYR A 431 8.18 1.53 -10.19
N PHE A 432 8.91 2.56 -9.74
CA PHE A 432 8.41 3.93 -9.80
C PHE A 432 8.24 4.45 -11.24
N ALA A 433 9.12 3.99 -12.14
CA ALA A 433 9.05 4.31 -13.57
C ALA A 433 7.82 3.67 -14.23
N LEU A 434 7.54 2.39 -13.95
CA LEU A 434 6.37 1.69 -14.47
C LEU A 434 5.08 2.43 -14.12
N VAL A 435 4.90 2.80 -12.85
CA VAL A 435 3.68 3.47 -12.41
C VAL A 435 3.51 4.83 -13.12
N ALA A 436 4.57 5.64 -13.19
CA ALA A 436 4.50 6.94 -13.85
C ALA A 436 4.30 6.83 -15.36
N ASP A 437 5.01 5.92 -16.02
CA ASP A 437 4.90 5.69 -17.47
C ASP A 437 3.51 5.21 -17.85
N TRP A 438 2.96 4.22 -17.14
CA TRP A 438 1.64 3.68 -17.44
C TRP A 438 0.53 4.73 -17.25
N ILE A 439 0.66 5.61 -16.26
CA ILE A 439 -0.28 6.71 -16.04
C ILE A 439 -0.21 7.74 -17.18
N ARG A 440 0.98 8.06 -17.69
CA ARG A 440 1.16 9.00 -18.81
C ARG A 440 0.72 8.42 -20.14
N ASP A 441 1.02 7.15 -20.35
CA ASP A 441 0.71 6.41 -21.55
C ASP A 441 0.35 4.98 -21.13
N PRO A 442 -0.95 4.59 -21.13
CA PRO A 442 -1.44 3.29 -20.67
C PRO A 442 -1.15 2.19 -21.70
N ARG A 443 0.12 2.11 -22.10
CA ARG A 443 0.79 1.12 -22.92
C ARG A 443 2.07 0.78 -22.18
N VAL A 444 2.06 -0.32 -21.42
CA VAL A 444 3.26 -0.82 -20.73
C VAL A 444 4.34 -1.09 -21.78
N GLN A 445 5.33 -0.21 -22.01
CA GLN A 445 6.35 -0.42 -23.05
C GLN A 445 7.75 -0.09 -22.52
N GLY A 446 8.48 -1.13 -22.09
CA GLY A 446 9.88 -0.98 -21.70
C GLY A 446 10.32 -2.05 -20.70
N PRO A 447 11.63 -2.18 -20.45
CA PRO A 447 12.13 -2.93 -19.32
C PRO A 447 11.92 -2.13 -18.03
N TYR A 448 11.14 -2.66 -17.09
CA TYR A 448 10.97 -2.10 -15.74
C TYR A 448 11.73 -2.97 -14.74
N GLY A 449 13.06 -2.87 -14.80
CA GLY A 449 13.95 -3.74 -14.04
C GLY A 449 13.70 -5.22 -14.37
N ARG A 450 13.29 -5.98 -13.35
CA ARG A 450 13.00 -7.43 -13.47
C ARG A 450 11.50 -7.74 -13.50
N ALA A 451 10.64 -6.74 -13.67
CA ALA A 451 9.20 -6.93 -13.74
C ALA A 451 8.79 -7.88 -14.88
N GLN A 452 7.88 -8.80 -14.57
CA GLN A 452 7.18 -9.62 -15.54
C GLN A 452 5.89 -8.91 -15.92
N LEU A 453 5.71 -8.59 -17.20
CA LEU A 453 4.62 -7.75 -17.69
C LEU A 453 3.63 -8.60 -18.49
N GLU A 454 2.37 -8.58 -18.09
CA GLU A 454 1.24 -9.26 -18.75
C GLU A 454 0.24 -8.19 -19.19
N ARG A 455 0.10 -7.98 -20.50
CA ARG A 455 -0.73 -6.90 -21.06
C ARG A 455 -2.10 -7.41 -21.44
N HIS A 456 -3.11 -6.54 -21.29
CA HIS A 456 -4.39 -6.81 -21.95
C HIS A 456 -4.21 -6.64 -23.47
N ASP A 457 -4.49 -7.69 -24.22
CA ASP A 457 -4.53 -7.61 -25.68
C ASP A 457 -5.83 -6.92 -26.11
N ALA A 458 -5.75 -5.65 -26.46
CA ALA A 458 -6.87 -4.91 -27.07
C ALA A 458 -7.27 -5.43 -28.48
N GLY A 459 -6.76 -6.60 -28.90
CA GLY A 459 -6.73 -7.07 -30.29
C GLY A 459 -7.33 -8.45 -30.58
N ALA A 460 -7.94 -9.14 -29.62
CA ALA A 460 -8.78 -10.30 -29.94
C ALA A 460 -10.20 -9.83 -30.27
N SER A 461 -10.39 -9.33 -31.50
CA SER A 461 -11.71 -9.41 -32.11
C SER A 461 -12.15 -10.87 -32.07
N GLY A 462 -13.38 -11.12 -31.60
CA GLY A 462 -13.93 -12.47 -31.51
C GLY A 462 -13.82 -13.21 -32.85
N PRO A 463 -13.88 -14.56 -32.86
CA PRO A 463 -13.76 -15.32 -34.09
C PRO A 463 -14.79 -14.79 -35.09
N ASP A 464 -14.29 -14.31 -36.22
CA ASP A 464 -15.07 -13.89 -37.37
C ASP A 464 -16.08 -15.01 -37.68
N ALA A 465 -17.34 -14.76 -37.32
CA ALA A 465 -18.46 -15.56 -37.78
C ALA A 465 -18.77 -15.17 -39.24
N SER A 466 -17.80 -15.34 -40.12
CA SER A 466 -17.99 -15.41 -41.56
C SER A 466 -17.46 -16.74 -42.05
N GLY A 467 -18.10 -17.81 -41.54
CA GLY A 467 -18.03 -19.11 -42.18
C GLY A 467 -18.59 -18.99 -43.59
N GLU A 468 -17.69 -18.90 -44.57
CA GLU A 468 -17.97 -19.13 -45.98
C GLU A 468 -18.72 -20.46 -46.12
N ALA A 469 -20.01 -20.36 -46.42
CA ALA A 469 -20.84 -21.50 -46.77
C ALA A 469 -20.31 -22.09 -48.09
N THR A 470 -19.49 -23.13 -47.99
CA THR A 470 -19.16 -24.00 -49.12
C THR A 470 -20.39 -24.82 -49.47
N ALA A 471 -21.02 -24.49 -50.59
CA ALA A 471 -22.14 -25.23 -51.14
C ALA A 471 -21.69 -26.65 -51.55
N PRO A 472 -22.47 -27.72 -51.26
CA PRO A 472 -22.16 -29.05 -51.72
C PRO A 472 -22.50 -29.21 -53.22
N PRO A 473 -21.77 -30.05 -53.97
CA PRO A 473 -22.10 -30.32 -55.36
C PRO A 473 -23.35 -31.20 -55.44
N ALA A 474 -24.31 -30.79 -56.26
CA ALA A 474 -25.48 -31.60 -56.60
C ALA A 474 -25.10 -32.67 -57.66
N PRO A 475 -25.64 -33.89 -57.57
CA PRO A 475 -25.66 -34.84 -58.68
C PRO A 475 -26.71 -34.48 -59.74
#